data_AF-A0A954PX42-F1
#
_entry.id   AF-A0A954PX42-F1
#
_cell.length_a   1.000
_cell.length_b   1.000
_cell.length_c   1.000
_cell.angle_alpha   90.00
_cell.angle_beta   90.00
_cell.angle_gamma   90.00
#
_symmetry.space_group_name_H-M   'P 1'
#
loop_
_entity.id
_entity.type
_entity.pdbx_description
1 polymer ?
#
loop_
_entity_poly.entity_id
_entity_poly.type
_entity_poly.pdbx_seq_one_letter_code
_entity_poly.pdbx_strand_id
1 'polypeptide(L)'
;MSANLQEAVSRHQLEAVLPEYCILRWHHALLCAVYATLFLFFSYLPVSNWRTWNDVRVGSLGQDVANLVPLSEGIRHFEIGQGGSWVIAKIHQIGGVELLSLTFAFVQLATLACWSLVFYRLTNKWWSTFGSLVLGIGCIASLDGLTGQTFGLLAFALLALVLVSRLPSMDTELSGDIEEPAWSSARTLDWIGISVLFCLWANLDASFVIGLALMVCFALARAIELAVQHGVKAALADHEFQKRVWVLELAALTTLLNPQGIGLWKSLFWWPDNPFVRSFGGWSPTTMASIAGVLVFSSWAVFAAISRTRKPPAFWMITLIGLTVAVAVCSSMIVWFAPLSVAAIFAVYGRQPQPTSHPADTPNDESQRPLRFVYSLLTCLVIWFAFSFSPWGSMLLGGKSRQESQLIGPRMPIAARDYLR
;
A
#
# COMPACT_ATOMS: atom_id res chain seq x y z
N MET A 1 17.58 8.37 58.12
CA MET A 1 17.03 9.08 56.94
C MET A 1 15.62 9.51 57.32
N SER A 2 15.39 10.81 57.53
CA SER A 2 14.19 11.32 58.21
C SER A 2 12.94 11.24 57.33
N ALA A 3 11.79 10.93 57.92
CA ALA A 3 10.49 10.87 57.25
C ALA A 3 10.17 12.17 56.45
N ASN A 4 10.66 13.32 56.92
CA ASN A 4 10.51 14.62 56.26
C ASN A 4 11.24 14.70 54.91
N LEU A 5 12.31 13.92 54.70
CA LEU A 5 13.05 13.88 53.43
C LEU A 5 12.29 13.03 52.39
N GLN A 6 11.66 11.93 52.81
CA GLN A 6 10.76 11.17 51.94
C GLN A 6 9.50 11.97 51.58
N GLU A 7 8.95 12.73 52.52
CA GLU A 7 7.79 13.58 52.26
C GLU A 7 8.13 14.72 51.29
N ALA A 8 9.30 15.36 51.45
CA ALA A 8 9.76 16.41 50.55
C ALA A 8 10.05 15.90 49.12
N VAL A 9 10.61 14.69 48.98
CA VAL A 9 10.83 14.03 47.68
C VAL A 9 9.50 13.60 47.04
N SER A 10 8.51 13.20 47.83
CA SER A 10 7.17 12.86 47.31
C SER A 10 6.40 14.08 46.79
N ARG A 11 6.54 15.26 47.42
CA ARG A 11 5.86 16.50 46.99
C ARG A 11 6.44 17.13 45.73
N HIS A 12 7.64 16.73 45.31
CA HIS A 12 8.28 17.21 44.07
C HIS A 12 8.34 16.14 42.98
N GLN A 13 7.53 15.08 43.08
CA GLN A 13 7.31 14.22 41.92
C GLN A 13 6.61 15.06 40.84
N LEU A 14 7.40 15.42 39.82
CA LEU A 14 6.93 16.02 38.58
C LEU A 14 5.92 15.05 37.95
N GLU A 15 4.64 15.22 38.27
CA GLU A 15 3.56 14.60 37.52
C GLU A 15 3.50 15.29 36.16
N ALA A 16 3.89 14.55 35.12
CA ALA A 16 3.71 15.02 33.76
C ALA A 16 2.20 15.13 33.48
N VAL A 17 1.67 16.35 33.45
CA VAL A 17 0.29 16.66 33.08
C VAL A 17 0.16 16.53 31.56
N LEU A 18 0.24 15.30 31.06
CA LEU A 18 -0.07 14.99 29.66
C LEU A 18 -1.33 14.14 29.59
N PRO A 19 -2.24 14.45 28.65
CA PRO A 19 -3.42 13.64 28.42
C PRO A 19 -3.02 12.19 28.08
N GLU A 20 -3.82 11.23 28.53
CA GLU A 20 -3.53 9.80 28.34
C GLU A 20 -3.35 9.39 26.86
N TYR A 21 -4.01 10.10 25.93
CA TYR A 21 -3.85 9.87 24.49
C TYR A 21 -2.46 10.25 23.93
N CYS A 22 -1.69 11.06 24.67
CA CYS A 22 -0.32 11.42 24.31
C CYS A 22 0.73 10.45 24.86
N ILE A 23 0.33 9.44 25.65
CA ILE A 23 1.27 8.52 26.31
C ILE A 23 1.57 7.35 25.36
N LEU A 24 2.72 7.40 24.70
CA LEU A 24 3.17 6.37 23.78
C LEU A 24 3.92 5.25 24.51
N ARG A 25 3.82 4.03 23.96
CA ARG A 25 4.61 2.87 24.42
C ARG A 25 5.90 2.76 23.61
N TRP A 26 6.90 2.05 24.13
CA TRP A 26 8.21 1.87 23.47
C TRP A 26 8.14 1.38 22.02
N HIS A 27 7.18 0.50 21.69
CA HIS A 27 7.01 0.00 20.33
C HIS A 27 6.50 1.06 19.35
N HIS A 28 5.73 2.05 19.81
CA HIS A 28 5.33 3.18 18.97
C HIS A 28 6.53 4.05 18.62
N ALA A 29 7.41 4.31 19.60
CA ALA A 29 8.65 5.04 19.36
C ALA A 29 9.58 4.28 18.40
N LEU A 30 9.68 2.94 18.54
CA LEU A 30 10.44 2.10 17.62
C LEU A 30 9.86 2.14 16.20
N LEU A 31 8.54 1.99 16.05
CA LEU A 31 7.86 2.09 14.75
C LEU A 31 8.08 3.47 14.12
N CYS A 32 7.94 4.54 14.91
CA CYS A 32 8.22 5.88 14.44
C CYS A 32 9.67 6.02 13.96
N ALA A 33 10.66 5.55 14.72
CA ALA A 33 12.08 5.58 14.33
C ALA A 33 12.34 4.82 13.02
N VAL A 34 11.72 3.67 12.84
CA VAL A 34 11.82 2.90 11.59
C VAL A 34 11.20 3.66 10.41
N TYR A 35 9.98 4.17 10.54
CA TYR A 35 9.31 4.91 9.48
C TYR A 35 10.00 6.24 9.16
N ALA A 36 10.53 6.92 10.18
CA ALA A 36 11.37 8.10 10.03
C ALA A 36 12.65 7.80 9.23
N THR A 37 13.30 6.67 9.53
CA THR A 37 14.50 6.22 8.80
C THR A 37 14.17 5.86 7.36
N LEU A 38 13.06 5.15 7.12
CA LEU A 38 12.58 4.84 5.76
C LEU A 38 12.22 6.10 4.97
N PHE A 39 11.58 7.07 5.61
CA PHE A 39 11.25 8.35 4.98
C PHE A 39 12.51 9.08 4.52
N LEU A 40 13.53 9.15 5.39
CA LEU A 40 14.83 9.70 5.01
C LEU A 40 15.45 8.91 3.86
N PHE A 41 15.47 7.58 3.95
CA PHE A 41 15.99 6.71 2.89
C PHE A 41 15.33 7.00 1.54
N PHE A 42 14.00 7.02 1.46
CA PHE A 42 13.28 7.32 0.22
C PHE A 42 13.48 8.76 -0.26
N SER A 43 13.63 9.72 0.65
CA SER A 43 13.89 11.13 0.31
C SER A 43 15.25 11.36 -0.35
N TYR A 44 16.20 10.46 -0.10
CA TYR A 44 17.54 10.51 -0.68
C TYR A 44 17.74 9.59 -1.89
N LEU A 45 16.73 8.81 -2.29
CA LEU A 45 16.79 8.06 -3.53
C LEU A 45 16.71 9.01 -4.74
N PRO A 46 17.59 8.83 -5.74
CA PRO A 46 17.54 9.63 -6.96
C PRO A 46 16.31 9.27 -7.79
N VAL A 47 15.68 10.28 -8.38
CA VAL A 47 14.54 10.12 -9.29
C VAL A 47 15.08 9.86 -10.71
N SER A 48 15.82 8.76 -10.85
CA SER A 48 16.53 8.44 -12.09
C SER A 48 15.67 7.68 -13.11
N ASN A 49 14.45 7.26 -12.74
CA ASN A 49 13.63 6.42 -13.62
C ASN A 49 13.15 7.21 -14.83
N TRP A 50 13.48 6.72 -16.03
CA TRP A 50 13.01 7.28 -17.29
C TRP A 50 11.49 7.43 -17.37
N ARG A 51 10.73 6.53 -16.73
CA ARG A 51 9.26 6.60 -16.70
C ARG A 51 8.76 7.85 -16.01
N THR A 52 9.36 8.24 -14.89
CA THR A 52 8.99 9.48 -14.18
C THR A 52 9.12 10.70 -15.08
N TRP A 53 10.23 10.79 -15.83
CA TRP A 53 10.47 11.91 -16.73
C TRP A 53 9.61 11.87 -17.99
N ASN A 54 9.28 10.68 -18.47
CA ASN A 54 8.28 10.51 -19.51
C ASN A 54 6.91 11.04 -19.03
N ASP A 55 6.49 10.69 -17.82
CA ASP A 55 5.24 11.16 -17.22
C ASP A 55 5.24 12.69 -17.01
N VAL A 56 6.37 13.28 -16.58
CA VAL A 56 6.55 14.74 -16.52
C VAL A 56 6.36 15.38 -17.90
N ARG A 57 7.00 14.82 -18.95
CA ARG A 57 6.95 15.39 -20.30
C ARG A 57 5.56 15.24 -20.91
N VAL A 58 5.00 14.03 -20.92
CA VAL A 58 3.65 13.75 -21.41
C VAL A 58 2.61 14.60 -20.68
N GLY A 59 2.68 14.67 -19.34
CA GLY A 59 1.75 15.47 -18.55
C GLY A 59 1.85 16.99 -18.79
N SER A 60 3.05 17.49 -19.16
CA SER A 60 3.24 18.92 -19.49
C SER A 60 2.69 19.31 -20.85
N LEU A 61 2.68 18.37 -21.79
CA LEU A 61 2.26 18.56 -23.18
C LEU A 61 0.76 18.29 -23.37
N GLY A 62 0.14 17.53 -22.46
CA GLY A 62 -1.29 17.23 -22.51
C GLY A 62 -1.66 16.50 -23.80
N GLN A 63 -2.67 16.99 -24.53
CA GLN A 63 -3.16 16.35 -25.76
C GLN A 63 -2.25 16.56 -26.98
N ASP A 64 -1.28 17.47 -26.91
CA ASP A 64 -0.37 17.77 -28.03
C ASP A 64 0.73 16.73 -28.23
N VAL A 65 0.79 15.69 -27.39
CA VAL A 65 1.78 14.61 -27.48
C VAL A 65 1.70 13.87 -28.81
N ALA A 66 0.50 13.70 -29.36
CA ALA A 66 0.29 13.06 -30.67
C ALA A 66 0.98 13.83 -31.82
N ASN A 67 1.18 15.15 -31.66
CA ASN A 67 1.81 16.00 -32.66
C ASN A 67 3.36 15.93 -32.61
N LEU A 68 3.94 15.36 -31.56
CA LEU A 68 5.39 15.34 -31.34
C LEU A 68 6.10 14.12 -31.93
N VAL A 69 5.38 13.09 -32.34
CA VAL A 69 5.95 11.89 -32.93
C VAL A 69 5.40 11.75 -34.36
N PRO A 70 5.90 12.54 -35.34
CA PRO A 70 5.42 12.47 -36.72
C PRO A 70 5.64 11.08 -37.34
N LEU A 71 6.59 10.31 -36.82
CA LEU A 71 6.83 8.91 -37.21
C LEU A 71 5.78 7.91 -36.69
N SER A 72 4.86 8.33 -35.80
CA SER A 72 3.78 7.48 -35.29
C SER A 72 2.45 7.63 -36.03
N GLU A 73 2.45 8.32 -37.19
CA GLU A 73 1.25 8.45 -38.01
C GLU A 73 0.72 7.06 -38.40
N GLY A 74 -0.54 6.77 -38.03
CA GLY A 74 -1.17 5.45 -38.23
C GLY A 74 -1.00 4.45 -37.06
N ILE A 75 -0.18 4.74 -36.05
CA ILE A 75 -0.11 3.95 -34.82
C ILE A 75 -1.21 4.42 -33.86
N ARG A 76 -1.97 3.48 -33.29
CA ARG A 76 -2.99 3.81 -32.28
C ARG A 76 -2.31 4.31 -31.02
N HIS A 77 -2.31 5.62 -30.80
CA HIS A 77 -1.86 6.21 -29.55
C HIS A 77 -2.97 6.11 -28.50
N PHE A 78 -2.72 5.37 -27.43
CA PHE A 78 -3.63 5.25 -26.31
C PHE A 78 -2.86 5.35 -25.01
N GLU A 79 -3.02 6.48 -24.33
CA GLU A 79 -2.38 6.74 -23.05
C GLU A 79 -3.31 6.36 -21.91
N ILE A 80 -2.86 5.40 -21.12
CA ILE A 80 -3.51 5.05 -19.85
C ILE A 80 -2.88 5.90 -18.75
N GLY A 81 -3.69 6.41 -17.82
CA GLY A 81 -3.17 7.14 -16.65
C GLY A 81 -2.78 8.60 -16.91
N GLN A 82 -3.40 9.26 -17.91
CA GLN A 82 -3.14 10.68 -18.21
C GLN A 82 -3.26 11.59 -16.98
N GLY A 83 -4.19 11.29 -16.07
CA GLY A 83 -4.34 12.02 -14.81
C GLY A 83 -3.10 11.89 -13.91
N GLY A 84 -2.49 10.71 -13.84
CA GLY A 84 -1.24 10.48 -13.12
C GLY A 84 -0.09 11.31 -13.68
N SER A 85 0.10 11.27 -15.01
CA SER A 85 1.13 12.06 -15.69
C SER A 85 0.91 13.56 -15.50
N TRP A 86 -0.33 14.03 -15.56
CA TRP A 86 -0.69 15.43 -15.29
C TRP A 86 -0.35 15.85 -13.85
N VAL A 87 -0.67 15.02 -12.84
CA VAL A 87 -0.32 15.28 -11.43
C VAL A 87 1.20 15.36 -11.27
N ILE A 88 1.95 14.41 -11.84
CA ILE A 88 3.42 14.38 -11.77
C ILE A 88 4.02 15.63 -12.44
N ALA A 89 3.52 16.01 -13.62
CA ALA A 89 3.97 17.21 -14.31
C ALA A 89 3.68 18.49 -13.51
N LYS A 90 2.52 18.57 -12.85
CA LYS A 90 2.17 19.71 -11.98
C LYS A 90 3.07 19.80 -10.75
N ILE A 91 3.38 18.67 -10.11
CA ILE A 91 4.34 18.63 -8.99
C ILE A 91 5.71 19.14 -9.46
N HIS A 92 6.18 18.68 -10.61
CA HIS A 92 7.45 19.14 -11.19
C HIS A 92 7.44 20.64 -11.51
N GLN A 93 6.33 21.19 -12.04
CA GLN A 93 6.19 22.62 -12.31
C GLN A 93 6.25 23.49 -11.04
N ILE A 94 5.72 23.00 -9.92
CA ILE A 94 5.62 23.76 -8.66
C ILE A 94 6.96 23.77 -7.92
N GLY A 95 7.63 22.62 -7.79
CA GLY A 95 8.80 22.49 -6.90
C GLY A 95 9.98 21.73 -7.51
N GLY A 96 9.98 21.55 -8.83
CA GLY A 96 11.07 20.92 -9.57
C GLY A 96 11.31 19.46 -9.16
N VAL A 97 12.56 19.02 -9.31
CA VAL A 97 12.99 17.64 -9.05
C VAL A 97 12.96 17.31 -7.55
N GLU A 98 13.17 18.29 -6.68
CA GLU A 98 13.15 18.09 -5.24
C GLU A 98 11.75 17.73 -4.73
N LEU A 99 10.71 18.41 -5.24
CA LEU A 99 9.34 18.10 -4.85
C LEU A 99 8.90 16.73 -5.38
N LEU A 100 9.33 16.32 -6.58
CA LEU A 100 9.10 14.96 -7.08
C LEU A 100 9.68 13.88 -6.15
N SER A 101 10.93 14.07 -5.70
CA SER A 101 11.62 13.17 -4.76
C SER A 101 10.89 13.10 -3.41
N LEU A 102 10.43 14.24 -2.90
CA LEU A 102 9.63 14.31 -1.67
C LEU A 102 8.27 13.62 -1.81
N THR A 103 7.53 13.91 -2.89
CA THR A 103 6.23 13.26 -3.13
C THR A 103 6.39 11.76 -3.25
N PHE A 104 7.43 11.27 -3.93
CA PHE A 104 7.76 9.85 -3.96
C PHE A 104 7.93 9.27 -2.55
N ALA A 105 8.75 9.90 -1.71
CA ALA A 105 8.96 9.45 -0.34
C ALA A 105 7.65 9.40 0.47
N PHE A 106 6.79 10.43 0.36
CA PHE A 106 5.49 10.45 1.03
C PHE A 106 4.54 9.36 0.55
N VAL A 107 4.40 9.18 -0.77
CA VAL A 107 3.51 8.16 -1.35
C VAL A 107 3.98 6.76 -0.94
N GLN A 108 5.29 6.48 -0.96
CA GLN A 108 5.82 5.20 -0.52
C GLN A 108 5.61 4.97 0.97
N LEU A 109 5.88 5.98 1.80
CA LEU A 109 5.66 5.88 3.24
C LEU A 109 4.18 5.64 3.57
N ALA A 110 3.27 6.36 2.91
CA ALA A 110 1.83 6.19 3.04
C ALA A 110 1.38 4.78 2.62
N THR A 111 1.95 4.25 1.52
CA THR A 111 1.68 2.90 1.04
C THR A 111 2.10 1.85 2.08
N LEU A 112 3.32 1.96 2.61
CA LEU A 112 3.82 1.06 3.66
C LEU A 112 3.03 1.20 4.97
N ALA A 113 2.59 2.41 5.33
CA ALA A 113 1.75 2.65 6.50
C ALA A 113 0.38 1.97 6.34
N CYS A 114 -0.24 2.07 5.16
CA CYS A 114 -1.49 1.36 4.87
C CYS A 114 -1.33 -0.15 4.98
N TRP A 115 -0.25 -0.73 4.43
CA TRP A 115 0.04 -2.17 4.59
C TRP A 115 0.31 -2.57 6.04
N SER A 116 1.01 -1.75 6.82
CA SER A 116 1.17 -1.97 8.27
C SER A 116 -0.16 -2.01 8.99
N LEU A 117 -1.09 -1.10 8.67
CA LEU A 117 -2.43 -1.11 9.24
C LEU A 117 -3.22 -2.36 8.82
N VAL A 118 -3.08 -2.81 7.57
CA VAL A 118 -3.64 -4.07 7.10
C VAL A 118 -3.10 -5.25 7.91
N PHE A 119 -1.78 -5.37 8.06
CA PHE A 119 -1.17 -6.47 8.82
C PHE A 119 -1.52 -6.42 10.31
N TYR A 120 -1.59 -5.22 10.88
CA TYR A 120 -2.03 -5.02 12.24
C TYR A 120 -3.47 -5.50 12.41
N ARG A 121 -4.40 -5.11 11.55
CA ARG A 121 -5.80 -5.55 11.61
C ARG A 121 -5.97 -7.05 11.38
N LEU A 122 -5.14 -7.67 10.54
CA LEU A 122 -5.21 -9.12 10.29
C LEU A 122 -4.74 -9.97 11.48
N THR A 123 -3.88 -9.42 12.35
CA THR A 123 -3.22 -10.19 13.42
C THR A 123 -3.49 -9.70 14.82
N ASN A 124 -3.97 -8.46 14.97
CA ASN A 124 -4.07 -7.70 16.21
C ASN A 124 -2.75 -7.65 17.01
N LYS A 125 -1.60 -7.80 16.34
CA LYS A 125 -0.27 -7.83 16.97
C LYS A 125 0.58 -6.68 16.44
N TRP A 126 1.13 -5.87 17.34
CA TRP A 126 1.93 -4.70 16.96
C TRP A 126 3.12 -5.04 16.05
N TRP A 127 3.76 -6.19 16.25
CA TRP A 127 4.94 -6.58 15.47
C TRP A 127 4.61 -6.97 14.02
N SER A 128 3.36 -7.25 13.67
CA SER A 128 2.99 -7.54 12.27
C SER A 128 3.14 -6.31 11.36
N THR A 129 3.14 -5.10 11.94
CA THR A 129 3.44 -3.85 11.24
C THR A 129 4.83 -3.89 10.60
N PHE A 130 5.79 -4.62 11.18
CA PHE A 130 7.11 -4.81 10.56
C PHE A 130 7.08 -5.64 9.28
N GLY A 131 5.97 -6.34 8.99
CA GLY A 131 5.77 -6.98 7.69
C GLY A 131 5.85 -6.00 6.53
N SER A 132 5.47 -4.73 6.75
CA SER A 132 5.63 -3.68 5.72
C SER A 132 7.10 -3.37 5.42
N LEU A 133 8.02 -3.57 6.37
CA LEU A 133 9.45 -3.42 6.12
C LEU A 133 9.96 -4.50 5.19
N VAL A 134 9.48 -5.73 5.37
CA VAL A 134 9.81 -6.85 4.49
C VAL A 134 9.35 -6.53 3.06
N LEU A 135 8.17 -5.93 2.91
CA LEU A 135 7.71 -5.43 1.61
C LEU A 135 8.60 -4.32 1.06
N GLY A 136 8.92 -3.31 1.86
CA GLY A 136 9.78 -2.21 1.45
C GLY A 136 11.13 -2.72 0.95
N ILE A 137 11.78 -3.59 1.72
CA ILE A 137 13.09 -4.18 1.37
C ILE A 137 12.98 -5.10 0.16
N GLY A 138 11.99 -5.99 0.13
CA GLY A 138 11.82 -6.97 -0.95
C GLY A 138 11.41 -6.35 -2.29
N CYS A 139 10.66 -5.24 -2.25
CA CYS A 139 10.19 -4.55 -3.44
C CYS A 139 11.02 -3.32 -3.81
N ILE A 140 12.02 -2.91 -3.02
CA ILE A 140 12.84 -1.69 -3.28
C ILE A 140 13.39 -1.66 -4.71
N ALA A 141 13.84 -2.81 -5.24
CA ALA A 141 14.39 -2.91 -6.59
C ALA A 141 13.36 -2.65 -7.70
N SER A 142 12.06 -2.70 -7.36
CA SER A 142 10.95 -2.41 -8.25
C SER A 142 10.35 -1.02 -8.01
N LEU A 143 10.75 -0.33 -6.93
CA LEU A 143 10.28 1.02 -6.58
C LEU A 143 11.22 2.07 -7.20
N ASP A 144 11.24 2.14 -8.52
CA ASP A 144 12.06 3.12 -9.24
C ASP A 144 11.24 4.40 -9.52
N GLY A 145 11.36 5.41 -8.66
CA GLY A 145 10.85 6.77 -8.91
C GLY A 145 9.33 6.97 -8.83
N LEU A 146 8.90 8.24 -8.97
CA LEU A 146 7.48 8.62 -8.95
C LEU A 146 6.85 8.35 -10.31
N THR A 147 5.91 7.42 -10.37
CA THR A 147 5.19 7.04 -11.61
C THR A 147 3.71 6.82 -11.29
N GLY A 148 2.86 6.72 -12.32
CA GLY A 148 1.46 6.29 -12.14
C GLY A 148 1.33 5.04 -11.25
N GLN A 149 2.22 4.06 -11.44
CA GLN A 149 2.26 2.83 -10.66
C GLN A 149 2.42 3.08 -9.14
N THR A 150 3.18 4.08 -8.72
CA THR A 150 3.34 4.39 -7.28
C THR A 150 2.04 4.87 -6.63
N PHE A 151 1.24 5.66 -7.35
CA PHE A 151 -0.10 6.02 -6.92
C PHE A 151 -1.05 4.83 -6.95
N GLY A 152 -0.90 3.94 -7.93
CA GLY A 152 -1.63 2.69 -7.99
C GLY A 152 -1.37 1.77 -6.79
N LEU A 153 -0.12 1.68 -6.33
CA LEU A 153 0.24 0.90 -5.13
C LEU A 153 -0.41 1.46 -3.87
N LEU A 154 -0.47 2.78 -3.73
CA LEU A 154 -1.19 3.44 -2.66
C LEU A 154 -2.69 3.13 -2.73
N ALA A 155 -3.30 3.28 -3.91
CA ALA A 155 -4.72 2.99 -4.11
C ALA A 155 -5.06 1.53 -3.78
N PHE A 156 -4.18 0.61 -4.16
CA PHE A 156 -4.32 -0.81 -3.83
C PHE A 156 -4.18 -1.10 -2.33
N ALA A 157 -3.22 -0.46 -1.65
CA ALA A 157 -3.08 -0.56 -0.21
C ALA A 157 -4.31 -0.03 0.53
N LEU A 158 -4.89 1.08 0.04
CA LEU A 158 -6.15 1.63 0.55
C LEU A 158 -7.33 0.68 0.31
N LEU A 159 -7.43 0.05 -0.87
CA LEU A 159 -8.45 -0.96 -1.15
C LEU A 159 -8.33 -2.13 -0.17
N ALA A 160 -7.12 -2.67 0.02
CA ALA A 160 -6.87 -3.74 0.98
C ALA A 160 -7.23 -3.32 2.41
N LEU A 161 -6.93 -2.09 2.80
CA LEU A 161 -7.30 -1.53 4.10
C LEU A 161 -8.82 -1.45 4.28
N VAL A 162 -9.56 -0.99 3.26
CA VAL A 162 -11.03 -0.95 3.30
C VAL A 162 -11.59 -2.37 3.42
N LEU A 163 -11.10 -3.34 2.65
CA LEU A 163 -11.56 -4.73 2.74
C LEU A 163 -11.29 -5.35 4.12
N VAL A 164 -10.07 -5.19 4.64
CA VAL A 164 -9.67 -5.74 5.94
C VAL A 164 -10.34 -5.00 7.11
N SER A 165 -10.76 -3.75 6.92
CA SER A 165 -11.54 -3.02 7.93
C SER A 165 -12.92 -3.62 8.23
N ARG A 166 -13.38 -4.53 7.36
CA ARG A 166 -14.66 -5.24 7.43
C ARG A 166 -14.54 -6.67 7.94
N LEU A 167 -13.39 -7.04 8.48
CA LEU A 167 -13.31 -8.23 9.32
C LEU A 167 -14.16 -8.01 10.57
N PRO A 168 -15.03 -8.95 10.95
CA PRO A 168 -15.81 -8.83 12.18
C PRO A 168 -14.86 -8.61 13.37
N SER A 169 -15.27 -7.77 14.32
CA SER A 169 -14.49 -7.64 15.57
C SER A 169 -14.52 -8.98 16.31
N MET A 170 -13.37 -9.34 16.89
CA MET A 170 -13.08 -10.63 17.54
C MET A 170 -14.08 -11.05 18.63
N ASP A 171 -15.00 -10.18 19.05
CA ASP A 171 -15.99 -10.46 20.10
C ASP A 171 -17.05 -11.51 19.70
N THR A 172 -17.08 -11.95 18.43
CA THR A 172 -18.01 -12.98 17.93
C THR A 172 -17.39 -14.38 18.03
N GLU A 173 -16.97 -14.77 19.24
CA GLU A 173 -16.10 -15.93 19.53
C GLU A 173 -16.70 -17.34 19.27
N LEU A 174 -17.96 -17.50 18.86
CA LEU A 174 -18.60 -18.82 18.95
C LEU A 174 -18.40 -19.79 17.77
N SER A 175 -17.87 -19.36 16.62
CA SER A 175 -18.00 -20.17 15.39
C SER A 175 -16.77 -21.02 15.04
N GLY A 176 -15.57 -20.72 15.53
CA GLY A 176 -14.33 -21.45 15.18
C GLY A 176 -13.91 -21.39 13.70
N ASP A 177 -14.78 -20.92 12.81
CA ASP A 177 -14.51 -20.72 11.41
C ASP A 177 -13.76 -19.41 11.17
N ILE A 178 -12.84 -19.49 10.22
CA ILE A 178 -11.99 -18.40 9.83
C ILE A 178 -12.86 -17.39 9.05
N GLU A 179 -13.37 -16.38 9.76
CA GLU A 179 -14.28 -15.35 9.23
C GLU A 179 -13.71 -14.58 8.01
N GLU A 180 -14.42 -14.60 6.89
CA GLU A 180 -14.09 -13.78 5.72
C GLU A 180 -14.50 -12.32 5.93
N PRO A 181 -13.90 -11.34 5.20
CA PRO A 181 -14.39 -9.98 5.22
C PRO A 181 -15.86 -9.92 4.77
N ALA A 182 -16.76 -9.42 5.60
CA ALA A 182 -18.19 -9.39 5.32
C ALA A 182 -18.62 -8.00 4.84
N TRP A 183 -19.14 -7.92 3.61
CA TRP A 183 -19.63 -6.70 2.99
C TRP A 183 -21.10 -6.39 3.32
N SER A 184 -21.84 -7.36 3.86
CA SER A 184 -23.22 -7.19 4.33
C SER A 184 -23.40 -6.06 5.32
N SER A 185 -22.38 -5.79 6.13
CA SER A 185 -22.32 -4.73 7.16
C SER A 185 -21.70 -3.41 6.67
N ALA A 186 -21.36 -3.30 5.38
CA ALA A 186 -20.70 -2.11 4.83
C ALA A 186 -21.58 -0.86 4.99
N ARG A 187 -20.97 0.23 5.46
CA ARG A 187 -21.62 1.53 5.61
C ARG A 187 -21.66 2.22 4.26
N THR A 188 -22.59 3.15 4.05
CA THR A 188 -22.66 3.95 2.81
C THR A 188 -21.33 4.64 2.46
N LEU A 189 -20.55 5.04 3.48
CA LEU A 189 -19.22 5.60 3.29
C LEU A 189 -18.23 4.65 2.64
N ASP A 190 -18.36 3.33 2.83
CA ASP A 190 -17.48 2.33 2.20
C ASP A 190 -17.78 2.18 0.72
N TRP A 191 -19.07 2.21 0.36
CA TRP A 191 -19.52 2.20 -1.03
C TRP A 191 -19.00 3.44 -1.77
N ILE A 192 -19.21 4.63 -1.18
CA ILE A 192 -18.69 5.88 -1.73
C ILE A 192 -17.16 5.85 -1.79
N GLY A 193 -16.51 5.34 -0.74
CA GLY A 193 -15.05 5.24 -0.66
C GLY A 193 -14.47 4.38 -1.78
N ILE A 194 -15.03 3.20 -2.04
CA ILE A 194 -14.61 2.34 -3.16
C ILE A 194 -14.87 3.02 -4.50
N SER A 195 -16.02 3.64 -4.70
CA SER A 195 -16.33 4.35 -5.95
C SER A 195 -15.35 5.48 -6.24
N VAL A 196 -15.08 6.33 -5.24
CA VAL A 196 -14.12 7.43 -5.36
C VAL A 196 -12.72 6.88 -5.61
N LEU A 197 -12.33 5.82 -4.89
CA LEU A 197 -11.04 5.18 -5.06
C LEU A 197 -10.83 4.65 -6.48
N PHE A 198 -11.77 3.89 -7.04
CA PHE A 198 -11.65 3.36 -8.41
C PHE A 198 -11.76 4.45 -9.48
N CYS A 199 -12.58 5.47 -9.26
CA CYS A 199 -12.62 6.65 -10.13
C CYS A 199 -11.25 7.34 -10.20
N LEU A 200 -10.64 7.63 -9.05
CA LEU A 200 -9.31 8.26 -9.00
C LEU A 200 -8.24 7.32 -9.56
N TRP A 201 -8.26 6.05 -9.15
CA TRP A 201 -7.25 5.08 -9.54
C TRP A 201 -7.23 4.84 -11.05
N ALA A 202 -8.39 4.67 -11.70
CA ALA A 202 -8.46 4.52 -13.15
C ALA A 202 -7.93 5.74 -13.92
N ASN A 203 -7.98 6.93 -13.32
CA ASN A 203 -7.39 8.15 -13.88
C ASN A 203 -5.89 8.27 -13.64
N LEU A 204 -5.38 7.66 -12.56
CA LEU A 204 -3.97 7.73 -12.16
C LEU A 204 -3.10 6.70 -12.86
N ASP A 205 -3.56 5.44 -12.98
CA ASP A 205 -2.72 4.35 -13.46
C ASP A 205 -3.51 3.15 -13.98
N ALA A 206 -2.92 2.39 -14.90
CA ALA A 206 -3.50 1.17 -15.49
C ALA A 206 -3.74 0.03 -14.47
N SER A 207 -3.06 0.06 -13.33
CA SER A 207 -3.17 -0.97 -12.28
C SER A 207 -4.54 -1.07 -11.61
N PHE A 208 -5.50 -0.17 -11.87
CA PHE A 208 -6.87 -0.33 -11.38
C PHE A 208 -7.48 -1.68 -11.77
N VAL A 209 -7.04 -2.27 -12.89
CA VAL A 209 -7.46 -3.61 -13.35
C VAL A 209 -7.08 -4.69 -12.33
N ILE A 210 -5.95 -4.54 -11.64
CA ILE A 210 -5.51 -5.45 -10.59
C ILE A 210 -6.41 -5.31 -9.35
N GLY A 211 -6.83 -4.08 -9.03
CA GLY A 211 -7.86 -3.84 -8.03
C GLY A 211 -9.20 -4.50 -8.37
N LEU A 212 -9.65 -4.39 -9.63
CA LEU A 212 -10.86 -5.07 -10.10
C LEU A 212 -10.72 -6.60 -10.03
N ALA A 213 -9.57 -7.13 -10.44
CA ALA A 213 -9.28 -8.56 -10.34
C ALA A 213 -9.32 -9.05 -8.88
N LEU A 214 -8.83 -8.25 -7.93
CA LEU A 214 -8.95 -8.53 -6.49
C LEU A 214 -10.42 -8.55 -6.04
N MET A 215 -11.24 -7.61 -6.50
CA MET A 215 -12.68 -7.57 -6.21
C MET A 215 -13.43 -8.77 -6.82
N VAL A 216 -13.02 -9.23 -8.01
CA VAL A 216 -13.51 -10.48 -8.61
C VAL A 216 -13.14 -11.66 -7.73
N CYS A 217 -11.88 -11.76 -7.27
CA CYS A 217 -11.46 -12.81 -6.34
C CYS A 217 -12.26 -12.77 -5.03
N PHE A 218 -12.58 -11.57 -4.53
CA PHE A 218 -13.38 -11.35 -3.33
C PHE A 218 -14.82 -11.86 -3.47
N ALA A 219 -15.47 -11.63 -4.61
CA ALA A 219 -16.79 -12.17 -4.90
C ALA A 219 -16.75 -13.70 -5.18
N LEU A 220 -15.78 -14.16 -5.98
CA LEU A 220 -15.63 -15.57 -6.35
C LEU A 220 -15.32 -16.47 -5.16
N ALA A 221 -14.53 -15.99 -4.19
CA ALA A 221 -14.23 -16.74 -2.98
C ALA A 221 -15.49 -17.19 -2.24
N ARG A 222 -16.43 -16.27 -2.03
CA ARG A 222 -17.72 -16.56 -1.38
C ARG A 222 -18.57 -17.51 -2.22
N ALA A 223 -18.61 -17.27 -3.52
CA ALA A 223 -19.37 -18.12 -4.44
C ALA A 223 -18.87 -19.57 -4.43
N ILE A 224 -17.55 -19.77 -4.48
CA ILE A 224 -16.92 -21.09 -4.47
C ILE A 224 -17.16 -21.78 -3.12
N GLU A 225 -16.96 -21.07 -2.01
CA GLU A 225 -17.18 -21.62 -0.67
C GLU A 225 -18.62 -22.12 -0.51
N LEU A 226 -19.61 -21.31 -0.88
CA LEU A 226 -21.02 -21.68 -0.80
C LEU A 226 -21.42 -22.74 -1.81
N ALA A 227 -20.87 -22.71 -3.02
CA ALA A 227 -21.17 -23.70 -4.05
C ALA A 227 -20.67 -25.09 -3.65
N VAL A 228 -19.51 -25.18 -2.98
CA VAL A 228 -18.96 -26.44 -2.48
C VAL A 228 -19.78 -26.96 -1.29
N GLN A 229 -20.23 -26.10 -0.39
CA GLN A 229 -20.95 -26.52 0.83
C GLN A 229 -22.44 -26.78 0.62
N HIS A 230 -23.13 -25.91 -0.14
CA HIS A 230 -24.60 -25.86 -0.23
C HIS A 230 -25.12 -25.91 -1.68
N GLY A 231 -24.21 -26.01 -2.67
CA GLY A 231 -24.55 -26.06 -4.09
C GLY A 231 -24.65 -24.67 -4.75
N VAL A 232 -24.56 -24.65 -6.08
CA VAL A 232 -24.48 -23.42 -6.90
C VAL A 232 -25.71 -22.51 -6.74
N LYS A 233 -26.90 -23.10 -6.59
CA LYS A 233 -28.14 -22.32 -6.40
C LYS A 233 -28.14 -21.53 -5.09
N ALA A 234 -27.61 -22.12 -4.03
CA ALA A 234 -27.47 -21.44 -2.74
C ALA A 234 -26.47 -20.29 -2.81
N ALA A 235 -25.35 -20.49 -3.52
CA ALA A 235 -24.35 -19.44 -3.74
C ALA A 235 -24.93 -18.21 -4.46
N LEU A 236 -25.77 -18.41 -5.49
CA LEU A 236 -26.40 -17.30 -6.22
C LEU A 236 -27.50 -16.58 -5.42
N ALA A 237 -28.16 -17.28 -4.50
CA ALA A 237 -29.18 -16.71 -3.62
C ALA A 237 -28.60 -15.98 -2.40
N ASP A 238 -27.29 -16.13 -2.13
CA ASP A 238 -26.64 -15.54 -0.97
C ASP A 238 -26.54 -14.02 -1.07
N HIS A 239 -27.06 -13.34 -0.05
CA HIS A 239 -27.13 -11.88 -0.03
C HIS A 239 -25.73 -11.23 0.08
N GLU A 240 -24.81 -11.90 0.78
CA GLU A 240 -23.42 -11.46 0.90
C GLU A 240 -22.71 -11.53 -0.45
N PHE A 241 -22.80 -12.65 -1.18
CA PHE A 241 -22.30 -12.77 -2.55
C PHE A 241 -22.85 -11.67 -3.46
N GLN A 242 -24.17 -11.46 -3.47
CA GLN A 242 -24.80 -10.41 -4.28
C GLN A 242 -24.23 -9.03 -3.94
N LYS A 243 -24.08 -8.69 -2.65
CA LYS A 243 -23.47 -7.42 -2.24
C LYS A 243 -22.03 -7.27 -2.73
N ARG A 244 -21.21 -8.32 -2.68
CA ARG A 244 -19.84 -8.28 -3.21
C ARG A 244 -19.84 -8.04 -4.74
N VAL A 245 -20.79 -8.63 -5.47
CA VAL A 245 -20.99 -8.39 -6.91
C VAL A 245 -21.41 -6.94 -7.17
N TRP A 246 -22.36 -6.40 -6.42
CA TRP A 246 -22.79 -5.00 -6.56
C TRP A 246 -21.64 -4.00 -6.36
N VAL A 247 -20.74 -4.25 -5.40
CA VAL A 247 -19.55 -3.39 -5.20
C VAL A 247 -18.58 -3.52 -6.36
N LEU A 248 -18.37 -4.73 -6.87
CA LEU A 248 -17.52 -4.97 -8.04
C LEU A 248 -18.08 -4.22 -9.26
N GLU A 249 -19.39 -4.32 -9.51
CA GLU A 249 -20.05 -3.60 -10.60
C GLU A 249 -19.94 -2.09 -10.41
N LEU A 250 -20.16 -1.58 -9.20
CA LEU A 250 -20.01 -0.16 -8.90
C LEU A 250 -18.57 0.31 -9.11
N ALA A 251 -17.58 -0.45 -8.65
CA ALA A 251 -16.17 -0.19 -8.89
C ALA A 251 -15.89 -0.14 -10.40
N ALA A 252 -16.36 -1.14 -11.16
CA ALA A 252 -16.18 -1.19 -12.61
C ALA A 252 -16.84 0.02 -13.32
N LEU A 253 -18.08 0.36 -12.96
CA LEU A 253 -18.80 1.50 -13.52
C LEU A 253 -18.09 2.83 -13.23
N THR A 254 -17.53 2.99 -12.02
CA THR A 254 -16.82 4.24 -11.67
C THR A 254 -15.54 4.46 -12.45
N THR A 255 -14.92 3.39 -12.99
CA THR A 255 -13.77 3.55 -13.89
C THR A 255 -14.15 4.18 -15.24
N LEU A 256 -15.43 4.16 -15.63
CA LEU A 256 -15.94 4.83 -16.84
C LEU A 256 -15.93 6.36 -16.73
N LEU A 257 -15.72 6.91 -15.52
CA LEU A 257 -15.50 8.34 -15.31
C LEU A 257 -14.09 8.79 -15.74
N ASN A 258 -13.23 7.86 -16.14
CA ASN A 258 -12.00 8.20 -16.85
C ASN A 258 -12.35 8.93 -18.18
N PRO A 259 -11.59 9.96 -18.61
CA PRO A 259 -11.81 10.65 -19.88
C PRO A 259 -11.95 9.74 -21.12
N GLN A 260 -11.30 8.57 -21.09
CA GLN A 260 -11.37 7.56 -22.16
C GLN A 260 -12.66 6.72 -22.11
N GLY A 261 -13.40 6.74 -21.00
CA GLY A 261 -14.67 6.05 -20.80
C GLY A 261 -14.64 4.57 -21.18
N ILE A 262 -15.55 4.18 -22.09
CA ILE A 262 -15.64 2.81 -22.63
C ILE A 262 -14.40 2.44 -23.47
N GLY A 263 -13.68 3.42 -24.04
CA GLY A 263 -12.45 3.20 -24.79
C GLY A 263 -11.38 2.49 -23.94
N LEU A 264 -11.32 2.81 -22.64
CA LEU A 264 -10.44 2.14 -21.68
C LEU A 264 -10.72 0.65 -21.62
N TRP A 265 -11.99 0.25 -21.49
CA TRP A 265 -12.40 -1.15 -21.46
C TRP A 265 -12.19 -1.87 -22.78
N LYS A 266 -12.44 -1.20 -23.91
CA LYS A 266 -12.15 -1.77 -25.24
C LYS A 266 -10.65 -2.06 -25.39
N SER A 267 -9.80 -1.21 -24.83
CA SER A 267 -8.35 -1.38 -24.93
C SER A 267 -7.80 -2.58 -24.15
N LEU A 268 -8.53 -3.10 -23.15
CA LEU A 268 -8.19 -4.36 -22.48
C LEU A 268 -8.17 -5.56 -23.44
N PHE A 269 -8.97 -5.52 -24.50
CA PHE A 269 -9.13 -6.60 -25.47
C PHE A 269 -8.37 -6.35 -26.77
N TRP A 270 -7.55 -5.30 -26.85
CA TRP A 270 -6.74 -5.06 -28.04
C TRP A 270 -5.64 -6.10 -28.16
N TRP A 271 -5.52 -6.66 -29.36
CA TRP A 271 -4.49 -7.61 -29.74
C TRP A 271 -3.98 -7.26 -31.15
N PRO A 272 -2.67 -7.37 -31.43
CA PRO A 272 -1.58 -7.79 -30.53
C PRO A 272 -1.07 -6.67 -29.60
N ASP A 273 -1.40 -5.42 -29.89
CA ASP A 273 -0.86 -4.27 -29.15
C ASP A 273 -1.75 -3.84 -27.98
N ASN A 274 -1.57 -4.51 -26.83
CA ASN A 274 -2.34 -4.23 -25.62
C ASN A 274 -1.63 -3.18 -24.75
N PRO A 275 -2.22 -1.98 -24.55
CA PRO A 275 -1.59 -0.91 -23.79
C PRO A 275 -1.44 -1.25 -22.30
N PHE A 276 -2.32 -2.08 -21.72
CA PHE A 276 -2.18 -2.54 -20.34
C PHE A 276 -0.97 -3.43 -20.17
N VAL A 277 -0.80 -4.43 -21.05
CA VAL A 277 0.36 -5.33 -20.98
C VAL A 277 1.66 -4.52 -21.11
N ARG A 278 1.70 -3.53 -22.02
CA ARG A 278 2.85 -2.63 -22.16
C ARG A 278 3.09 -1.80 -20.89
N SER A 279 2.03 -1.26 -20.27
CA SER A 279 2.14 -0.49 -19.01
C SER A 279 2.76 -1.30 -17.87
N PHE A 280 2.51 -2.61 -17.83
CA PHE A 280 3.09 -3.53 -16.85
C PHE A 280 4.50 -4.00 -17.21
N GLY A 281 5.13 -3.48 -18.27
CA GLY A 281 6.48 -3.90 -18.69
C GLY A 281 6.49 -5.02 -19.73
N GLY A 282 5.35 -5.30 -20.36
CA GLY A 282 5.23 -6.26 -21.45
C GLY A 282 5.21 -7.72 -21.01
N TRP A 283 5.20 -8.62 -22.01
CA TRP A 283 5.34 -10.06 -21.82
C TRP A 283 6.78 -10.40 -21.43
N SER A 284 7.06 -10.33 -20.12
CA SER A 284 8.37 -10.61 -19.52
C SER A 284 8.23 -11.71 -18.47
N PRO A 285 8.23 -12.99 -18.88
CA PRO A 285 8.05 -14.11 -17.96
C PRO A 285 9.09 -14.09 -16.84
N THR A 286 8.67 -14.40 -15.62
CA THR A 286 9.57 -14.39 -14.47
C THR A 286 10.52 -15.57 -14.52
N THR A 287 11.83 -15.29 -14.51
CA THR A 287 12.84 -16.33 -14.30
C THR A 287 12.77 -16.84 -12.87
N MET A 288 12.58 -18.14 -12.67
CA MET A 288 12.47 -18.73 -11.32
C MET A 288 13.73 -18.53 -10.45
N ALA A 289 14.90 -18.43 -11.07
CA ALA A 289 16.17 -18.15 -10.39
C ALA A 289 16.35 -16.67 -10.00
N SER A 290 15.47 -15.77 -10.44
CA SER A 290 15.53 -14.36 -10.05
C SER A 290 15.10 -14.16 -8.59
N ILE A 291 15.42 -12.99 -8.02
CA ILE A 291 14.95 -12.59 -6.68
C ILE A 291 13.41 -12.66 -6.60
N ALA A 292 12.70 -12.24 -7.66
CA ALA A 292 11.25 -12.33 -7.73
C ALA A 292 10.75 -13.79 -7.64
N GLY A 293 11.40 -14.71 -8.35
CA GLY A 293 11.11 -16.14 -8.26
C GLY A 293 11.32 -16.70 -6.86
N VAL A 294 12.44 -16.36 -6.21
CA VAL A 294 12.74 -16.77 -4.82
C VAL A 294 11.70 -16.23 -3.83
N LEU A 295 11.25 -14.97 -4.00
CA LEU A 295 10.19 -14.38 -3.18
C LEU A 295 8.84 -15.11 -3.35
N VAL A 296 8.47 -15.46 -4.58
CA VAL A 296 7.26 -16.24 -4.84
C VAL A 296 7.35 -17.62 -4.17
N PHE A 297 8.44 -18.37 -4.38
CA PHE A 297 8.60 -19.69 -3.76
C PHE A 297 8.63 -19.67 -2.24
N SER A 298 9.37 -18.73 -1.65
CA SER A 298 9.45 -18.59 -0.20
C SER A 298 8.10 -18.21 0.42
N SER A 299 7.34 -17.31 -0.22
CA SER A 299 5.99 -16.96 0.26
C SER A 299 5.03 -18.15 0.23
N TRP A 300 5.07 -18.97 -0.84
CA TRP A 300 4.28 -20.22 -0.91
C TRP A 300 4.74 -21.26 0.11
N ALA A 301 6.04 -21.41 0.33
CA ALA A 301 6.57 -22.33 1.34
C ALA A 301 6.09 -21.97 2.76
N VAL A 302 6.16 -20.68 3.11
CA VAL A 302 5.66 -20.17 4.40
C VAL A 302 4.15 -20.33 4.49
N PHE A 303 3.41 -19.92 3.46
CA PHE A 303 1.95 -20.06 3.42
C PHE A 303 1.50 -21.51 3.57
N ALA A 304 2.15 -22.44 2.86
CA ALA A 304 1.87 -23.88 2.95
C ALA A 304 2.22 -24.45 4.33
N ALA A 305 3.36 -24.07 4.91
CA ALA A 305 3.77 -24.51 6.25
C ALA A 305 2.74 -24.11 7.32
N ILE A 306 2.25 -22.87 7.28
CA ILE A 306 1.23 -22.38 8.22
C ILE A 306 -0.13 -23.05 7.94
N SER A 307 -0.49 -23.19 6.65
CA SER A 307 -1.75 -23.80 6.22
C SER A 307 -1.87 -25.29 6.56
N ARG A 308 -0.78 -25.98 6.91
CA ARG A 308 -0.85 -27.37 7.44
C ARG A 308 -1.57 -27.45 8.78
N THR A 309 -1.50 -26.38 9.57
CA THR A 309 -2.12 -26.34 10.91
C THR A 309 -3.48 -25.64 10.91
N ARG A 310 -3.81 -24.92 9.83
CA ARG A 310 -4.95 -24.01 9.76
C ARG A 310 -5.53 -23.97 8.36
N LYS A 311 -6.85 -23.99 8.22
CA LYS A 311 -7.52 -23.90 6.91
C LYS A 311 -7.44 -22.45 6.39
N PRO A 312 -6.78 -22.18 5.26
CA PRO A 312 -6.75 -20.82 4.72
C PRO A 312 -8.12 -20.39 4.16
N PRO A 313 -8.52 -19.12 4.28
CA PRO A 313 -9.72 -18.60 3.61
C PRO A 313 -9.62 -18.75 2.09
N ALA A 314 -10.75 -19.02 1.43
CA ALA A 314 -10.81 -19.17 -0.03
C ALA A 314 -10.30 -17.91 -0.75
N PHE A 315 -10.65 -16.73 -0.23
CA PHE A 315 -10.21 -15.44 -0.77
C PHE A 315 -8.70 -15.33 -0.94
N TRP A 316 -7.92 -15.62 0.11
CA TRP A 316 -6.47 -15.51 0.05
C TRP A 316 -5.85 -16.56 -0.87
N MET A 317 -6.41 -17.77 -0.91
CA MET A 317 -5.93 -18.84 -1.78
C MET A 317 -6.13 -18.49 -3.26
N ILE A 318 -7.33 -18.09 -3.65
CA ILE A 318 -7.65 -17.73 -5.05
C ILE A 318 -6.80 -16.54 -5.49
N THR A 319 -6.68 -15.52 -4.63
CA THR A 319 -5.89 -14.32 -4.90
C THR A 319 -4.39 -14.66 -5.07
N LEU A 320 -3.84 -15.50 -4.20
CA LEU A 320 -2.44 -15.95 -4.30
C LEU A 320 -2.21 -16.74 -5.59
N ILE A 321 -3.10 -17.66 -5.95
CA ILE A 321 -2.98 -18.45 -7.18
C ILE A 321 -3.04 -17.52 -8.40
N GLY A 322 -4.04 -16.64 -8.47
CA GLY A 322 -4.22 -15.70 -9.58
C GLY A 322 -3.01 -14.80 -9.79
N LEU A 323 -2.45 -14.22 -8.71
CA LEU A 323 -1.27 -13.38 -8.79
C LEU A 323 0.02 -14.16 -9.06
N THR A 324 0.12 -15.41 -8.62
CA THR A 324 1.25 -16.27 -8.98
C THR A 324 1.28 -16.51 -10.49
N VAL A 325 0.12 -16.78 -11.11
CA VAL A 325 0.00 -16.90 -12.56
C VAL A 325 0.35 -15.58 -13.24
N ALA A 326 -0.12 -14.44 -12.71
CA ALA A 326 0.22 -13.12 -13.24
C ALA A 326 1.72 -12.83 -13.19
N VAL A 327 2.40 -13.18 -12.09
CA VAL A 327 3.87 -13.07 -11.96
C VAL A 327 4.59 -14.00 -12.91
N ALA A 328 4.11 -15.23 -13.11
CA ALA A 328 4.71 -16.15 -14.07
C ALA A 328 4.73 -15.58 -15.51
N VAL A 329 3.68 -14.84 -15.87
CA VAL A 329 3.52 -14.20 -17.18
C VAL A 329 4.28 -12.87 -17.27
N CYS A 330 4.27 -12.07 -16.20
CA CYS A 330 4.83 -10.72 -16.17
C CYS A 330 5.55 -10.46 -14.84
N SER A 331 6.87 -10.32 -14.88
CA SER A 331 7.70 -10.13 -13.68
C SER A 331 7.37 -8.90 -12.85
N SER A 332 6.91 -7.82 -13.47
CA SER A 332 6.48 -6.60 -12.76
C SER A 332 5.27 -6.82 -11.84
N MET A 333 4.53 -7.92 -11.99
CA MET A 333 3.40 -8.24 -11.12
C MET A 333 3.83 -8.57 -9.69
N ILE A 334 5.14 -8.76 -9.45
CA ILE A 334 5.69 -9.04 -8.13
C ILE A 334 5.32 -7.97 -7.10
N VAL A 335 5.19 -6.71 -7.53
CA VAL A 335 4.88 -5.57 -6.64
C VAL A 335 3.45 -5.65 -6.08
N TRP A 336 2.54 -6.34 -6.77
CA TRP A 336 1.17 -6.59 -6.32
C TRP A 336 1.05 -7.92 -5.59
N PHE A 337 1.81 -8.93 -6.01
CA PHE A 337 1.88 -10.23 -5.38
C PHE A 337 2.45 -10.15 -3.96
N ALA A 338 3.59 -9.49 -3.78
CA ALA A 338 4.31 -9.43 -2.50
C ALA A 338 3.44 -8.94 -1.32
N PRO A 339 2.75 -7.80 -1.41
CA PRO A 339 1.92 -7.34 -0.29
C PRO A 339 0.76 -8.28 0.03
N LEU A 340 0.11 -8.84 -0.99
CA LEU A 340 -0.99 -9.77 -0.78
C LEU A 340 -0.54 -11.13 -0.27
N SER A 341 0.66 -11.60 -0.63
CA SER A 341 1.19 -12.84 -0.09
C SER A 341 1.56 -12.72 1.39
N VAL A 342 2.15 -11.59 1.78
CA VAL A 342 2.38 -11.27 3.20
C VAL A 342 1.06 -11.11 3.94
N ALA A 343 0.06 -10.44 3.35
CA ALA A 343 -1.27 -10.33 3.93
C ALA A 343 -1.94 -11.70 4.10
N ALA A 344 -1.84 -12.59 3.10
CA ALA A 344 -2.36 -13.95 3.18
C ALA A 344 -1.69 -14.75 4.29
N ILE A 345 -0.36 -14.68 4.42
CA ILE A 345 0.40 -15.30 5.50
C ILE A 345 -0.10 -14.79 6.86
N PHE A 346 -0.25 -13.48 7.02
CA PHE A 346 -0.75 -12.89 8.26
C PHE A 346 -2.21 -13.18 8.54
N ALA A 347 -3.06 -13.31 7.52
CA ALA A 347 -4.46 -13.67 7.70
C ALA A 347 -4.61 -15.09 8.27
N VAL A 348 -3.77 -16.03 7.84
CA VAL A 348 -3.76 -17.40 8.37
C VAL A 348 -3.05 -17.45 9.74
N TYR A 349 -2.01 -16.64 9.95
CA TYR A 349 -1.25 -16.60 11.20
C TYR A 349 -1.94 -15.85 12.35
N GLY A 350 -2.63 -14.75 12.04
CA GLY A 350 -3.10 -13.73 12.99
C GLY A 350 -4.27 -14.12 13.87
N ARG A 351 -4.99 -15.18 13.53
CA ARG A 351 -6.20 -15.61 14.24
C ARG A 351 -5.88 -16.58 15.37
N GLN A 352 -5.15 -16.08 16.36
CA GLN A 352 -5.17 -16.72 17.68
C GLN A 352 -6.32 -16.10 18.48
N PRO A 353 -7.30 -16.88 18.98
CA PRO A 353 -8.14 -16.38 20.06
C PRO A 353 -7.18 -15.98 21.18
N GLN A 354 -7.15 -14.67 21.47
CA GLN A 354 -6.46 -14.23 22.67
C GLN A 354 -7.26 -14.88 23.79
N PRO A 355 -6.67 -15.73 24.66
CA PRO A 355 -7.40 -16.20 25.81
C PRO A 355 -7.91 -14.95 26.50
N THR A 356 -9.23 -14.85 26.64
CA THR A 356 -9.91 -13.85 27.44
C THR A 356 -9.35 -14.03 28.85
N SER A 357 -8.20 -13.40 29.10
CA SER A 357 -7.74 -13.12 30.43
C SER A 357 -8.77 -12.16 30.96
N HIS A 358 -9.82 -12.71 31.59
CA HIS A 358 -10.58 -11.98 32.57
C HIS A 358 -9.56 -11.18 33.37
N PRO A 359 -9.67 -9.84 33.42
CA PRO A 359 -8.89 -9.06 34.35
C PRO A 359 -9.42 -9.39 35.74
N ALA A 360 -9.06 -10.56 36.25
CA ALA A 360 -9.06 -10.83 37.66
C ALA A 360 -7.95 -9.94 38.21
N ASP A 361 -8.37 -8.79 38.74
CA ASP A 361 -7.75 -8.08 39.85
C ASP A 361 -6.29 -8.48 40.11
N THR A 362 -5.38 -7.91 39.33
CA THR A 362 -4.01 -7.69 39.80
C THR A 362 -3.89 -6.21 40.13
N PRO A 363 -4.19 -5.80 41.37
CA PRO A 363 -3.96 -4.43 41.82
C PRO A 363 -2.46 -4.28 42.08
N ASN A 364 -1.62 -4.25 41.04
CA ASN A 364 -0.18 -4.05 41.26
C ASN A 364 0.65 -3.63 40.03
N ASP A 365 0.18 -2.67 39.22
CA ASP A 365 1.07 -2.01 38.26
C ASP A 365 0.83 -0.49 38.11
N GLU A 366 0.29 0.16 39.15
CA GLU A 366 0.22 1.63 39.22
C GLU A 366 1.57 2.29 39.55
N SER A 367 2.59 1.51 39.95
CA SER A 367 3.88 2.05 40.43
C SER A 367 4.93 2.34 39.34
N GLN A 368 4.69 2.00 38.07
CA GLN A 368 5.63 2.28 36.97
C GLN A 368 5.19 3.42 36.03
N ARG A 369 4.55 4.45 36.57
CA ARG A 369 4.08 5.62 35.81
C ARG A 369 5.14 6.68 35.37
N PRO A 370 6.39 6.78 35.87
CA PRO A 370 7.20 7.96 35.56
C PRO A 370 7.94 7.95 34.19
N LEU A 371 8.03 6.82 33.48
CA LEU A 371 8.89 6.70 32.28
C LEU A 371 8.15 6.64 30.94
N ARG A 372 6.82 6.59 30.92
CA ARG A 372 6.08 6.49 29.64
C ARG A 372 6.13 7.79 28.82
N PHE A 373 6.26 8.94 29.47
CA PHE A 373 6.45 10.23 28.81
C PHE A 373 7.73 10.27 27.95
N VAL A 374 8.79 9.58 28.38
CA VAL A 374 10.08 9.54 27.68
C VAL A 374 9.91 9.03 26.24
N TYR A 375 9.02 8.06 26.00
CA TYR A 375 8.79 7.54 24.65
C TYR A 375 8.03 8.51 23.75
N SER A 376 7.11 9.30 24.30
CA SER A 376 6.44 10.36 23.54
C SER A 376 7.44 11.46 23.16
N LEU A 377 8.27 11.89 24.11
CA LEU A 377 9.35 12.84 23.85
C LEU A 377 10.34 12.31 22.81
N LEU A 378 10.75 11.05 22.91
CA LEU A 378 11.63 10.38 21.95
C LEU A 378 10.98 10.33 20.56
N THR A 379 9.68 10.05 20.47
CA THR A 379 8.93 10.03 19.20
C THR A 379 8.94 11.42 18.56
N CYS A 380 8.65 12.48 19.32
CA CYS A 380 8.74 13.86 18.84
C CYS A 380 10.15 14.23 18.39
N LEU A 381 11.17 13.83 19.15
CA LEU A 381 12.58 14.06 18.82
C LEU A 381 12.98 13.36 17.51
N VAL A 382 12.55 12.12 17.33
CA VAL A 382 12.79 11.33 16.11
C VAL A 382 12.11 11.96 14.89
N ILE A 383 10.85 12.39 15.02
CA ILE A 383 10.14 13.13 13.96
C ILE A 383 10.87 14.43 13.64
N TRP A 384 11.32 15.16 14.67
CA TRP A 384 12.09 16.39 14.50
C TRP A 384 13.41 16.15 13.76
N PHE A 385 14.14 15.08 14.10
CA PHE A 385 15.37 14.72 13.40
C PHE A 385 15.08 14.34 11.95
N ALA A 386 14.09 13.49 11.69
CA ALA A 386 13.73 13.13 10.33
C ALA A 386 13.29 14.34 9.50
N PHE A 387 12.54 15.27 10.10
CA PHE A 387 12.22 16.54 9.46
C PHE A 387 13.47 17.36 9.18
N SER A 388 14.31 17.60 10.19
CA SER A 388 15.52 18.45 10.10
C SER A 388 16.54 17.93 9.09
N PHE A 389 16.71 16.62 9.01
CA PHE A 389 17.60 15.97 8.05
C PHE A 389 16.94 15.67 6.71
N SER A 390 15.64 15.89 6.54
CA SER A 390 15.01 15.72 5.24
C SER A 390 15.34 16.89 4.30
N PRO A 391 15.28 16.67 2.97
CA PRO A 391 15.33 17.76 2.00
C PRO A 391 14.31 18.87 2.29
N TRP A 392 13.14 18.52 2.81
CA TRP A 392 12.12 19.50 3.20
C TRP A 392 12.58 20.38 4.37
N GLY A 393 13.19 19.78 5.40
CA GLY A 393 13.81 20.52 6.49
C GLY A 393 14.86 21.50 5.98
N SER A 394 15.69 21.07 5.03
CA SER A 394 16.69 21.97 4.43
C SER A 394 16.05 23.14 3.67
N MET A 395 14.94 22.95 2.96
CA MET A 395 14.23 24.06 2.30
C MET A 395 13.67 25.09 3.29
N LEU A 396 13.08 24.61 4.39
CA LEU A 396 12.43 25.48 5.39
C LEU A 396 13.43 26.16 6.34
N LEU A 397 14.52 25.48 6.68
CA LEU A 397 15.54 25.96 7.61
C LEU A 397 16.66 26.76 6.91
N GLY A 398 16.55 27.01 5.60
CA GLY A 398 17.54 27.77 4.83
C GLY A 398 18.82 27.00 4.48
N GLY A 399 18.76 25.68 4.46
CA GLY A 399 19.82 24.81 3.96
C GLY A 399 20.03 24.90 2.44
N LYS A 400 21.16 24.38 1.97
CA LYS A 400 21.48 24.35 0.54
C LYS A 400 20.62 23.30 -0.19
N SER A 401 19.93 23.71 -1.24
CA SER A 401 19.24 22.80 -2.17
C SER A 401 20.24 21.83 -2.81
N ARG A 402 19.79 20.60 -3.09
CA ARG A 402 20.64 19.55 -3.65
C ARG A 402 20.95 19.86 -5.12
N GLN A 403 22.16 19.53 -5.55
CA GLN A 403 22.52 19.70 -6.97
C GLN A 403 21.66 18.77 -7.83
N GLU A 404 21.24 19.25 -9.00
CA GLU A 404 20.39 18.49 -9.92
C GLU A 404 21.01 17.14 -10.33
N SER A 405 22.35 17.08 -10.45
CA SER A 405 23.10 15.85 -10.70
C SER A 405 22.93 14.79 -9.61
N GLN A 406 22.76 15.19 -8.35
CA GLN A 406 22.51 14.28 -7.23
C GLN A 406 21.06 13.77 -7.22
N LEU A 407 20.12 14.59 -7.68
CA LEU A 407 18.69 14.27 -7.71
C LEU A 407 18.32 13.33 -8.86
N ILE A 408 18.92 13.54 -10.03
CA ILE A 408 18.66 12.73 -11.24
C ILE A 408 19.48 11.44 -11.20
N GLY A 409 20.64 11.44 -10.55
CA GLY A 409 21.56 10.32 -10.49
C GLY A 409 22.30 10.06 -11.81
N PRO A 410 23.26 9.12 -11.81
CA PRO A 410 24.18 8.90 -12.94
C PRO A 410 23.54 8.18 -14.14
N ARG A 411 22.37 7.56 -13.95
CA ARG A 411 21.73 6.72 -14.98
C ARG A 411 21.05 7.52 -16.07
N MET A 412 20.71 8.79 -15.82
CA MET A 412 20.14 9.67 -16.83
C MET A 412 21.20 10.62 -17.38
N PRO A 413 21.55 10.55 -18.67
CA PRO A 413 22.44 11.53 -19.26
C PRO A 413 21.72 12.89 -19.30
N ILE A 414 22.09 13.78 -18.37
CA ILE A 414 21.60 15.18 -18.34
C ILE A 414 21.84 15.85 -19.70
N ALA A 415 22.94 15.50 -20.37
CA ALA A 415 23.25 15.94 -21.72
C ALA A 415 22.19 15.54 -22.77
N ALA A 416 21.57 14.35 -22.65
CA ALA A 416 20.50 13.95 -23.58
C ALA A 416 19.22 14.75 -23.35
N ARG A 417 18.93 15.15 -22.10
CA ARG A 417 17.82 16.06 -21.80
C ARG A 417 18.03 17.41 -22.45
N ASP A 418 19.23 17.96 -22.32
CA ASP A 418 19.55 19.30 -22.82
C ASP A 418 19.71 19.33 -24.35
N TYR A 419 20.06 18.20 -24.98
CA TYR A 419 20.11 18.04 -26.43
C TYR A 419 18.72 17.84 -27.09
N LEU A 420 17.71 17.40 -26.31
CA LEU A 420 16.32 17.18 -26.76
C LEU A 420 15.37 18.33 -26.36
N ARG A 421 15.92 19.43 -25.84
CA ARG A 421 15.27 20.74 -25.72
C ARG A 421 15.62 21.56 -26.95
#